data_AF-A0A6I7X725-F1
#
_entry.id   AF-A0A6I7X725-F1
#
_cell.length_a   1.000
_cell.length_b   1.000
_cell.length_c   1.000
_cell.angle_alpha   90.00
_cell.angle_beta   90.00
_cell.angle_gamma   90.00
#
_symmetry.space_group_name_H-M   'P 1'
#
loop_
_entity.id
_entity.type
_entity.pdbx_description
1 polymer ?
#
loop_
_entity_poly.entity_id
_entity_poly.type
_entity_poly.pdbx_seq_one_letter_code
_entity_poly.pdbx_strand_id
1 'polypeptide(L)'
;MYAGVEASKLGRGGVSYIARLFNCSRNTILRGITELGEEDVLEKRNRKTGGGRSPILLKPPDINNVFLQLLKEHTAGDPMNEKIKWTNLSCSDIASLLTKEGFKVSRNIVRKLLKNHGYVKRKALKKSLQASI
;
A
#
# COMPACT_ATOMS: atom_id res chain seq x y z
N MET A 1 18.65 -13.35 -24.50
CA MET A 1 17.97 -14.60 -24.08
C MET A 1 18.42 -15.79 -24.93
N TYR A 2 19.68 -16.21 -24.85
CA TYR A 2 20.29 -17.08 -25.88
C TYR A 2 19.79 -18.54 -25.85
N ALA A 3 19.70 -19.15 -24.66
CA ALA A 3 19.26 -20.54 -24.53
C ALA A 3 17.81 -20.78 -25.04
N GLY A 4 16.91 -19.81 -24.88
CA GLY A 4 15.54 -19.89 -25.41
C GLY A 4 15.51 -19.86 -26.94
N VAL A 5 16.30 -18.98 -27.56
CA VAL A 5 16.43 -18.88 -29.03
C VAL A 5 16.94 -20.20 -29.61
N GLU A 6 18.01 -20.76 -29.05
CA GLU A 6 18.59 -22.02 -29.55
C GLU A 6 17.66 -23.21 -29.32
N ALA A 7 16.95 -23.27 -28.20
CA ALA A 7 15.98 -24.33 -27.94
C ALA A 7 14.80 -24.29 -28.93
N SER A 8 14.35 -23.11 -29.35
CA SER A 8 13.25 -22.94 -30.31
C SER A 8 13.57 -23.53 -31.69
N LYS A 9 14.84 -23.49 -32.11
CA LYS A 9 15.30 -24.02 -33.40
C LYS A 9 15.31 -25.56 -33.48
N LEU A 10 15.37 -26.25 -32.34
CA LEU A 10 15.66 -27.69 -32.25
C LEU A 10 14.41 -28.60 -32.19
N GLY A 11 13.20 -28.04 -32.17
CA GLY A 11 11.96 -28.81 -32.16
C GLY A 11 11.79 -29.69 -30.90
N ARG A 12 11.24 -30.90 -31.06
CA ARG A 12 10.89 -31.79 -29.95
C ARG A 12 12.16 -32.27 -29.22
N GLY A 13 12.26 -31.93 -27.93
CA GLY A 13 13.42 -32.30 -27.10
C GLY A 13 14.53 -31.24 -27.03
N GLY A 14 14.44 -30.17 -27.83
CA GLY A 14 15.41 -29.06 -27.84
C GLY A 14 15.62 -28.43 -26.46
N VAL A 15 14.54 -28.19 -25.72
CA VAL A 15 14.60 -27.65 -24.34
C VAL A 15 15.42 -28.55 -23.41
N SER A 16 15.25 -29.88 -23.49
CA SER A 16 15.99 -30.84 -22.65
C SER A 16 17.45 -30.98 -23.08
N TYR A 17 17.76 -30.79 -24.37
CA TYR A 17 19.12 -30.77 -24.88
C TYR A 17 19.87 -29.53 -24.39
N ILE A 18 19.30 -28.35 -24.61
CA ILE A 18 19.87 -27.06 -24.21
C ILE A 18 20.00 -26.94 -22.68
N ALA A 19 19.04 -27.46 -21.92
CA ALA A 19 19.11 -27.49 -20.45
C ALA A 19 20.33 -28.27 -19.94
N ARG A 20 20.62 -29.41 -20.57
CA ARG A 20 21.79 -30.23 -20.23
C ARG A 20 23.09 -29.58 -20.69
N LEU A 21 23.10 -28.99 -21.89
CA LEU A 21 24.28 -28.34 -22.47
C LEU A 21 24.73 -27.11 -21.65
N PHE A 22 23.80 -26.24 -21.25
CA PHE A 22 24.10 -25.02 -20.50
C PHE A 22 23.94 -25.17 -18.98
N ASN A 23 23.66 -26.38 -18.49
CA ASN A 23 23.40 -26.68 -17.09
C ASN A 23 22.41 -25.70 -16.41
N CYS A 24 21.30 -25.43 -17.08
CA CYS A 24 20.28 -24.49 -16.60
C CYS A 24 18.91 -25.17 -16.49
N SER A 25 18.03 -24.59 -15.66
CA SER A 25 16.71 -25.17 -15.45
C SER A 25 15.87 -25.11 -16.73
N ARG A 26 15.11 -26.18 -17.02
CA ARG A 26 14.14 -26.18 -18.13
C ARG A 26 13.16 -25.00 -18.02
N ASN A 27 12.77 -24.62 -16.80
CA ASN A 27 11.88 -23.49 -16.54
C ASN A 27 12.50 -22.16 -17.01
N THR A 28 13.81 -21.98 -16.89
CA THR A 28 14.52 -20.78 -17.37
C THR A 28 14.47 -20.69 -18.89
N ILE A 29 14.65 -21.81 -19.60
CA ILE A 29 14.59 -21.87 -21.07
C ILE A 29 13.16 -21.65 -21.55
N LEU A 30 12.16 -22.26 -20.90
CA LEU A 30 10.76 -22.08 -21.25
C LEU A 30 10.31 -20.63 -21.05
N ARG A 31 10.69 -20.02 -19.92
CA ARG A 31 10.51 -18.58 -19.68
C ARG A 31 11.24 -17.74 -20.74
N GLY A 32 12.42 -18.21 -21.14
CA GLY A 32 13.15 -17.82 -22.35
C GLY A 32 12.28 -17.66 -23.59
N ILE A 33 11.64 -18.76 -23.95
CA ILE A 33 10.83 -18.87 -25.16
C ILE A 33 9.58 -18.01 -25.06
N THR A 34 8.95 -17.92 -23.89
CA THR A 34 7.76 -17.08 -23.70
C THR A 34 8.08 -15.59 -23.82
N GLU A 35 9.17 -15.12 -23.19
CA GLU A 35 9.56 -13.71 -23.25
C GLU A 35 10.00 -13.30 -24.67
N LEU A 36 10.53 -14.22 -25.49
CA LEU A 36 10.86 -13.95 -26.90
C LEU A 36 9.63 -13.72 -27.81
N GLY A 37 8.45 -14.19 -27.40
CA GLY A 37 7.20 -14.00 -28.13
C GLY A 37 6.40 -12.77 -27.68
N GLU A 38 6.81 -12.12 -26.59
CA GLU A 38 6.21 -10.90 -26.08
C GLU A 38 6.93 -9.69 -26.68
N GLU A 39 6.20 -8.61 -27.00
CA GLU A 39 6.85 -7.34 -27.37
C GLU A 39 7.68 -6.84 -26.19
N ASP A 40 8.89 -6.33 -26.48
CA ASP A 40 9.79 -5.71 -25.49
C ASP A 40 9.18 -4.40 -24.97
N VAL A 41 8.16 -4.52 -24.13
CA VAL A 41 7.69 -3.41 -23.31
C VAL A 41 8.71 -3.26 -22.21
N LEU A 42 9.67 -2.35 -22.42
CA LEU A 42 10.62 -1.93 -21.41
C LEU A 42 9.89 -1.18 -20.30
N GLU A 43 9.20 -1.92 -19.44
CA GLU A 43 8.61 -1.38 -18.24
C GLU A 43 9.73 -0.96 -17.29
N LYS A 44 9.58 0.23 -16.68
CA LYS A 44 10.52 0.68 -15.64
C LYS A 44 10.56 -0.27 -14.42
N ARG A 45 9.63 -1.24 -14.30
CA ARG A 45 9.49 -2.10 -13.13
C ARG A 45 8.82 -3.45 -13.42
N ASN A 46 9.61 -4.52 -13.51
CA ASN A 46 9.13 -5.90 -13.77
C ASN A 46 8.51 -6.62 -12.54
N ARG A 47 8.47 -5.98 -11.36
CA ARG A 47 7.93 -6.60 -10.14
C ARG A 47 6.42 -6.40 -10.06
N LYS A 48 5.66 -7.50 -10.11
CA LYS A 48 4.22 -7.51 -9.84
C LYS A 48 3.91 -6.97 -8.43
N THR A 49 2.86 -6.17 -8.32
CA THR A 49 2.29 -5.72 -7.03
C THR A 49 1.75 -6.90 -6.23
N GLY A 50 1.69 -6.76 -4.90
CA GLY A 50 1.07 -7.76 -4.02
C GLY A 50 2.00 -8.80 -3.38
N GLY A 51 3.30 -8.81 -3.69
CA GLY A 51 4.26 -9.73 -3.07
C GLY A 51 4.71 -9.39 -1.64
N GLY A 52 3.91 -8.65 -0.86
CA GLY A 52 4.25 -8.18 0.48
C GLY A 52 3.10 -8.35 1.47
N ARG A 53 3.36 -8.11 2.76
CA ARG A 53 2.34 -8.22 3.81
C ARG A 53 1.14 -7.33 3.49
N SER A 54 -0.05 -7.92 3.40
CA SER A 54 -1.29 -7.18 3.16
C SER A 54 -1.49 -6.09 4.21
N PRO A 55 -1.80 -4.85 3.80
CA PRO A 55 -1.95 -3.74 4.72
C PRO A 55 -3.12 -4.00 5.68
N ILE A 56 -2.96 -3.60 6.94
CA ILE A 56 -3.99 -3.80 7.97
C ILE A 56 -5.31 -3.09 7.62
N LEU A 57 -5.21 -2.03 6.79
CA LEU A 57 -6.36 -1.26 6.30
C LEU A 57 -7.30 -2.06 5.39
N LEU A 58 -6.84 -3.17 4.83
CA LEU A 58 -7.61 -4.05 3.95
C LEU A 58 -8.05 -5.35 4.66
N LYS A 59 -7.80 -5.47 5.97
CA LYS A 59 -8.20 -6.67 6.73
C LYS A 59 -9.64 -6.53 7.24
N PRO A 60 -10.48 -7.57 7.13
CA PRO A 60 -11.74 -7.63 7.86
C PRO A 60 -11.48 -7.95 9.35
N PRO A 61 -12.25 -7.39 10.30
CA PRO A 61 -13.32 -6.39 10.13
C PRO A 61 -12.80 -5.01 9.74
N ASP A 62 -13.63 -4.22 9.03
CA ASP A 62 -13.21 -2.93 8.46
C ASP A 62 -12.81 -1.93 9.56
N ILE A 63 -11.50 -1.76 9.72
CA ILE A 63 -10.90 -0.85 10.69
C ILE A 63 -11.37 0.59 10.51
N ASN A 64 -11.79 0.98 9.30
CA ASN A 64 -12.29 2.33 9.04
C ASN A 64 -13.61 2.60 9.74
N ASN A 65 -14.53 1.63 9.73
CA ASN A 65 -15.83 1.79 10.39
C ASN A 65 -15.70 1.89 11.90
N VAL A 66 -14.89 1.01 12.50
CA VAL A 66 -14.60 1.04 13.94
C VAL A 66 -13.91 2.35 14.33
N PHE A 67 -12.94 2.79 13.53
CA PHE A 67 -12.27 4.08 13.73
C PHE A 67 -13.24 5.26 13.68
N LEU A 68 -14.14 5.31 12.70
CA LEU A 68 -15.13 6.38 12.58
C LEU A 68 -16.12 6.36 13.75
N GLN A 69 -16.59 5.19 14.15
CA GLN A 69 -17.50 5.03 15.28
C GLN A 69 -16.88 5.54 16.58
N LEU A 70 -15.63 5.16 16.84
CA LEU A 70 -14.88 5.58 18.03
C LEU A 70 -14.59 7.09 18.03
N LEU A 71 -14.40 7.68 16.85
CA LEU A 71 -14.16 9.12 16.74
C LEU A 71 -15.42 9.97 16.77
N LYS A 72 -16.63 9.43 16.55
CA LYS A 72 -17.87 10.21 16.58
C LYS A 72 -18.03 11.02 17.88
N GLU A 73 -17.67 10.44 19.02
CA GLU A 73 -17.79 11.07 20.34
C GLU A 73 -16.71 12.13 20.60
N HIS A 74 -15.60 12.08 19.86
CA HIS A 74 -14.42 12.93 20.07
C HIS A 74 -14.11 13.85 18.87
N THR A 75 -14.97 13.85 17.86
CA THR A 75 -14.84 14.69 16.67
C THR A 75 -15.57 15.99 16.90
N ALA A 76 -14.82 17.09 16.82
CA ALA A 76 -15.39 18.42 16.73
C ALA A 76 -15.19 18.93 15.31
N GLY A 77 -16.26 19.49 14.73
CA GLY A 77 -16.26 20.12 13.42
C GLY A 77 -16.23 21.64 13.54
N ASP A 78 -15.85 22.30 12.45
CA ASP A 78 -16.07 23.73 12.29
C ASP A 78 -17.49 23.98 11.78
N PRO A 79 -18.36 24.72 12.51
CA PRO A 79 -19.71 25.05 12.02
C PRO A 79 -19.70 25.84 10.71
N MET A 80 -18.59 26.50 10.38
CA MET A 80 -18.43 27.25 9.13
C MET A 80 -17.87 26.40 7.98
N ASN A 81 -17.27 25.24 8.27
CA ASN A 81 -16.64 24.40 7.25
C ASN A 81 -16.72 22.91 7.62
N GLU A 82 -17.81 22.27 7.19
CA GLU A 82 -18.13 20.86 7.48
C GLU A 82 -17.04 19.86 7.04
N LYS A 83 -16.14 20.28 6.13
CA LYS A 83 -15.02 19.47 5.63
C LYS A 83 -13.86 19.38 6.63
N ILE A 84 -13.76 20.32 7.58
CA ILE A 84 -12.67 20.37 8.54
C ILE A 84 -13.11 19.68 9.83
N LYS A 85 -12.50 18.53 10.10
CA LYS A 85 -12.73 17.74 11.32
C LYS A 85 -11.44 17.65 12.11
N TRP A 86 -11.50 17.94 13.40
CA TRP A 86 -10.38 17.72 14.32
C TRP A 86 -10.83 16.83 15.48
N THR A 87 -9.86 16.12 16.05
CA THR A 87 -10.06 15.25 17.21
C THR A 87 -9.31 15.83 18.40
N ASN A 88 -9.87 15.72 19.60
CA ASN A 88 -9.16 16.07 20.83
C ASN A 88 -8.16 14.98 21.27
N LEU A 89 -8.31 13.76 20.74
CA LEU A 89 -7.46 12.62 21.07
C LEU A 89 -6.11 12.67 20.36
N SER A 90 -5.06 12.23 21.05
CA SER A 90 -3.75 12.04 20.42
C SER A 90 -3.73 10.77 19.56
N CYS A 91 -2.77 10.69 18.64
CA CYS A 91 -2.59 9.47 17.84
C CYS A 91 -2.24 8.23 18.70
N SER A 92 -1.73 8.43 19.93
CA SER A 92 -1.42 7.33 20.85
C SER A 92 -2.70 6.81 21.51
N ASP A 93 -3.59 7.72 21.92
CA ASP A 93 -4.85 7.37 22.58
C ASP A 93 -5.78 6.62 21.61
N ILE A 94 -5.86 7.11 20.37
CA ILE A 94 -6.62 6.43 19.31
C ILE A 94 -6.05 5.03 19.04
N ALA A 95 -4.73 4.86 19.07
CA ALA A 95 -4.12 3.54 18.91
C ALA A 95 -4.50 2.61 20.07
N SER A 96 -4.44 3.09 21.31
CA SER A 96 -4.86 2.35 22.50
C SER A 96 -6.32 1.94 22.44
N LEU A 97 -7.20 2.83 22.00
CA LEU A 97 -8.63 2.56 21.84
C LEU A 97 -8.89 1.52 20.74
N LEU A 98 -8.25 1.64 19.58
CA LEU A 98 -8.36 0.63 18.52
C LEU A 98 -7.76 -0.73 18.93
N THR A 99 -6.72 -0.76 19.78
CA THR A 99 -6.20 -2.02 20.33
C THR A 99 -7.17 -2.70 21.29
N LYS A 100 -8.00 -1.94 22.03
CA LYS A 100 -9.07 -2.51 22.86
C LYS A 100 -10.16 -3.18 22.01
N GLU A 101 -10.46 -2.60 20.85
CA GLU A 101 -11.35 -3.18 19.83
C GLU A 101 -10.73 -4.36 19.04
N GLY A 102 -9.54 -4.83 19.44
CA GLY A 102 -8.88 -6.01 18.84
C GLY A 102 -7.95 -5.72 17.66
N PHE A 103 -7.77 -4.45 17.26
CA PHE A 103 -6.86 -4.09 16.17
C PHE A 103 -5.46 -3.76 16.68
N LYS A 104 -4.45 -4.55 16.28
CA LYS A 104 -3.04 -4.22 16.53
C LYS A 104 -2.58 -3.11 15.59
N VAL A 105 -2.81 -1.85 15.97
CA VAL A 105 -2.42 -0.66 15.22
C VAL A 105 -1.34 0.17 15.91
N SER A 106 -0.42 0.68 15.11
CA SER A 106 0.60 1.63 15.56
C SER A 106 0.17 3.07 15.28
N ARG A 107 0.84 4.02 15.94
CA ARG A 107 0.65 5.47 15.74
C ARG A 107 0.74 5.91 14.27
N ASN A 108 1.55 5.21 13.47
CA ASN A 108 1.68 5.47 12.03
C ASN A 108 0.44 5.05 11.24
N ILE A 109 -0.21 3.97 11.63
CA ILE A 109 -1.46 3.54 10.99
C ILE A 109 -2.59 4.50 11.34
N VAL A 110 -2.66 4.94 12.60
CA VAL A 110 -3.60 5.99 13.02
C VAL A 110 -3.42 7.28 12.22
N ARG A 111 -2.17 7.71 11.99
CA ARG A 111 -1.88 8.89 11.15
C ARG A 111 -2.38 8.71 9.71
N LYS A 112 -2.24 7.51 9.14
CA LYS A 112 -2.79 7.18 7.81
C LYS A 112 -4.32 7.21 7.82
N LEU A 113 -4.96 6.65 8.85
CA LEU A 113 -6.42 6.68 9.00
C LEU A 113 -6.95 8.12 9.09
N LEU A 114 -6.36 8.94 9.96
CA LEU A 114 -6.73 10.37 10.07
C LEU A 114 -6.60 11.09 8.71
N LYS A 115 -5.52 10.84 7.97
CA LYS A 115 -5.31 11.43 6.64
C LYS A 115 -6.33 10.96 5.61
N ASN A 116 -6.64 9.66 5.60
CA ASN A 116 -7.62 9.09 4.66
C ASN A 116 -9.03 9.62 4.92
N HIS A 117 -9.37 9.90 6.17
CA HIS A 117 -10.68 10.42 6.58
C HIS A 117 -10.75 11.96 6.68
N GLY A 118 -9.70 12.67 6.24
CA GLY A 118 -9.70 14.13 6.14
C GLY A 118 -9.53 14.90 7.47
N TYR A 119 -9.05 14.25 8.53
CA TYR A 119 -8.81 14.91 9.81
C TYR A 119 -7.56 15.79 9.77
N VAL A 120 -7.68 17.00 10.33
CA VAL A 120 -6.62 18.01 10.36
C VAL A 120 -6.20 18.29 11.79
N LYS A 121 -4.92 18.63 12.00
CA LYS A 121 -4.45 19.11 13.30
C LYS A 121 -4.98 20.52 13.56
N ARG A 122 -5.58 20.74 14.72
CA ARG A 122 -5.96 22.08 15.18
C ARG A 122 -4.70 22.92 15.36
N LYS A 123 -4.63 24.07 14.70
CA LYS A 123 -3.59 25.09 14.95
C LYS A 123 -4.16 26.14 15.89
N ALA A 124 -3.33 26.63 16.83
CA ALA A 124 -3.69 27.77 17.64
C ALA A 124 -3.80 29.02 16.74
N LEU A 125 -4.91 29.74 16.81
CA LEU A 125 -5.06 31.04 16.16
C LEU A 125 -4.23 32.06 16.95
N LYS A 126 -3.26 32.73 16.30
CA LYS A 126 -2.61 33.90 16.90
C LYS A 126 -3.62 35.05 16.92
N LYS A 127 -3.96 35.57 18.09
CA LYS A 127 -4.62 36.88 18.21
C LYS A 127 -3.61 37.95 17.78
N SER A 128 -3.77 38.51 16.60
CA SER A 128 -3.22 39.84 16.31
C SER A 128 -4.12 40.85 17.03
N LEU A 129 -3.60 41.50 18.08
CA LEU A 129 -4.24 42.70 18.60
C LEU A 129 -4.27 43.70 17.44
N GLN A 130 -5.46 44.00 16.92
CA GLN A 130 -5.62 45.14 16.03
C GLN A 130 -5.29 46.38 16.86
N ALA A 131 -4.22 47.08 16.48
CA ALA A 131 -3.92 48.39 17.03
C ALA A 131 -5.07 49.31 16.64
N SER A 132 -5.85 49.73 17.63
CA SER A 132 -6.88 50.76 17.49
C SER A 132 -6.19 52.07 17.06
N ILE A 133 -6.67 52.66 15.96
CA ILE A 133 -6.39 54.06 15.58
C ILE A 133 -7.41 54.94 16.27
#